data_AF-A0A960UUF3-F1
#
_entry.id   AF-A0A960UUF3-F1
#
_cell.length_a   1.000
_cell.length_b   1.000
_cell.length_c   1.000
_cell.angle_alpha   90.00
_cell.angle_beta   90.00
_cell.angle_gamma   90.00
#
_symmetry.space_group_name_H-M   'P 1'
#
loop_
_entity.id
_entity.type
_entity.pdbx_description
1 polymer ?
#
loop_
_entity_poly.entity_id
_entity_poly.type
_entity_poly.pdbx_seq_one_letter_code
_entity_poly.pdbx_strand_id
1 'polypeptide(L)'
;TSLKNGLEHMHACGGQARCSTCRVLVLEGPENLEPRNESERSLARRRGLENNVRLACQTRPRGDVHVRRLVLDDQDYQAVRERSVRTTGREETVAILFSDIRSFTSFSEGNLPYDVIHLLNRYFETMGEVVLANGGIIDKYIGDGLMASFGLKESDAESICVRAVNAGLQMLQKLEEVNQYARKHLDYEIRIGVGIHYGPVVVGELGHHSNAAFTLIGDSVNMAARLESKTKKAGAPLLVSDAVYQNVKRCVEKGRTFRAPLKGKTGDFLVYEIKDLDRAKACDIIDQVFMLTLDVTEVKARGTFLFRFDRPQNFRFRAGQSIEIRFPRDSRTESRTFSIASAEQDPFVEIVTRDTGSDFKKRMLEMKPGDQVIATAAGGLLNIPEKTADSLVFLGAGIGITPLYSMIRTLLARRARGEAVPDILLISSNRNYDSFLFHRELLHLSQEPGFFYVPTLTGDLPGDWNEEVGRITPEMLRRHMLEPEKAEYFLAGPPVAVQDLRDTLLSMGIVSGRVHTEEFYGYT
;
A
#
# COMPACT_ATOMS: atom_id res chain seq x y z
N THR A 1 -1.87 19.00 -19.57
CA THR A 1 -3.23 18.81 -19.01
C THR A 1 -3.48 19.96 -18.06
N SER A 2 -4.72 20.28 -17.72
CA SER A 2 -5.04 21.37 -16.77
C SER A 2 -4.16 21.34 -15.51
N LEU A 3 -4.00 20.18 -14.86
CA LEU A 3 -3.16 20.04 -13.66
C LEU A 3 -1.67 20.36 -13.91
N LYS A 4 -1.08 19.86 -15.01
CA LYS A 4 0.30 20.17 -15.39
C LYS A 4 0.54 21.65 -15.70
N ASN A 5 -0.53 22.39 -16.00
CA ASN A 5 -0.49 23.82 -16.28
C ASN A 5 -0.99 24.66 -15.08
N GLY A 6 -1.04 24.09 -13.87
CA GLY A 6 -1.43 24.80 -12.65
C GLY A 6 -2.93 25.12 -12.53
N LEU A 7 -3.78 24.59 -13.42
CA LEU A 7 -5.23 24.76 -13.34
C LEU A 7 -5.81 23.70 -12.40
N GLU A 8 -5.92 24.05 -11.12
CA GLU A 8 -6.57 23.20 -10.12
C GLU A 8 -8.06 22.98 -10.46
N HIS A 9 -8.51 21.75 -10.30
CA HIS A 9 -9.91 21.36 -10.36
C HIS A 9 -10.08 20.06 -9.57
N MET A 10 -11.31 19.70 -9.20
CA MET A 10 -11.56 18.44 -8.50
C MET A 10 -11.11 17.23 -9.34
N HIS A 11 -10.42 16.28 -8.71
CA HIS A 11 -10.01 15.01 -9.34
C HIS A 11 -9.73 13.95 -8.28
N ALA A 12 -10.43 12.82 -8.32
CA ALA A 12 -10.23 11.75 -7.33
C ALA A 12 -9.07 10.81 -7.68
N CYS A 13 -8.66 10.78 -8.95
CA CYS A 13 -7.66 9.82 -9.48
C CYS A 13 -6.31 10.46 -9.84
N GLY A 14 -5.96 11.61 -9.27
CA GLY A 14 -4.72 12.32 -9.69
C GLY A 14 -4.77 12.85 -11.13
N GLY A 15 -5.96 13.02 -11.70
CA GLY A 15 -6.14 13.54 -13.07
C GLY A 15 -5.89 12.54 -14.20
N GLN A 16 -5.90 11.23 -13.93
CA GLN A 16 -5.53 10.19 -14.89
C GLN A 16 -6.68 9.63 -15.74
N ALA A 17 -7.83 10.32 -15.82
CA ALA A 17 -9.05 9.85 -16.47
C ALA A 17 -9.64 8.52 -15.91
N ARG A 18 -9.29 8.16 -14.67
CA ARG A 18 -9.82 6.98 -13.96
C ARG A 18 -11.06 7.31 -13.13
N CYS A 19 -11.36 8.60 -12.95
CA CYS A 19 -12.58 9.13 -12.36
C CYS A 19 -13.21 10.21 -13.25
N SER A 20 -14.47 10.54 -13.02
CA SER A 20 -15.21 11.60 -13.72
C SER A 20 -15.39 12.88 -12.88
N THR A 21 -14.67 13.06 -11.77
CA THR A 21 -14.83 14.24 -10.92
C THR A 21 -14.24 15.51 -11.53
N CYS A 22 -13.33 15.39 -12.51
CA CYS A 22 -12.76 16.53 -13.24
C CYS A 22 -13.64 17.03 -14.41
N ARG A 23 -14.92 16.63 -14.48
CA ARG A 23 -15.79 17.00 -15.61
C ARG A 23 -16.07 18.50 -15.65
N VAL A 24 -16.02 19.05 -16.85
CA VAL A 24 -16.40 20.44 -17.15
C VAL A 24 -17.36 20.45 -18.33
N LEU A 25 -18.29 21.39 -18.31
CA LEU A 25 -19.15 21.71 -19.43
C LEU A 25 -18.48 22.81 -20.25
N VAL A 26 -18.22 22.56 -21.53
CA VAL A 26 -17.73 23.55 -22.48
C VAL A 26 -18.90 24.41 -22.90
N LEU A 27 -18.81 25.71 -22.61
CA LEU A 27 -19.82 26.69 -22.97
C LEU A 27 -19.51 27.33 -24.33
N GLU A 28 -18.24 27.70 -24.54
CA GLU A 28 -17.77 28.41 -25.74
C GLU A 28 -16.36 27.95 -26.13
N GLY A 29 -16.00 28.12 -27.41
CA GLY A 29 -14.71 27.73 -27.98
C GLY A 29 -14.45 26.21 -28.11
N PRO A 30 -15.44 25.33 -28.36
CA PRO A 30 -15.18 23.89 -28.49
C PRO A 30 -14.21 23.53 -29.64
N GLU A 31 -14.15 24.35 -30.69
CA GLU A 31 -13.21 24.24 -31.81
C GLU A 31 -11.75 24.45 -31.38
N ASN A 32 -11.51 25.15 -30.28
CA ASN A 32 -10.19 25.39 -29.70
C ASN A 32 -9.71 24.21 -28.85
N LEU A 33 -10.50 23.14 -28.71
CA LEU A 33 -10.14 21.95 -27.94
C LEU A 33 -9.55 20.85 -28.82
N GLU A 34 -8.46 20.24 -28.36
CA GLU A 34 -7.99 19.01 -28.98
C GLU A 34 -9.06 17.90 -28.90
N PRO A 35 -9.10 17.01 -29.91
CA PRO A 35 -9.92 15.80 -29.86
C PRO A 35 -9.65 15.00 -28.58
N ARG A 36 -10.68 14.30 -28.08
CA ARG A 36 -10.53 13.42 -26.91
C ARG A 36 -9.37 12.45 -27.13
N ASN A 37 -8.40 12.48 -26.21
CA ASN A 37 -7.36 11.46 -26.15
C ASN A 37 -7.99 10.09 -25.81
N GLU A 38 -7.20 9.01 -25.88
CA GLU A 38 -7.71 7.66 -25.68
C GLU A 38 -8.38 7.47 -24.32
N SER A 39 -7.75 7.96 -23.24
CA SER A 39 -8.24 7.82 -21.87
C SER A 39 -9.55 8.57 -21.65
N GLU A 40 -9.65 9.81 -22.13
CA GLU A 40 -10.88 10.61 -22.09
C GLU A 40 -11.99 9.97 -22.92
N ARG A 41 -11.67 9.47 -24.12
CA ARG A 41 -12.63 8.83 -25.02
C ARG A 41 -13.21 7.55 -24.42
N SER A 42 -12.36 6.74 -23.79
CA SER A 42 -12.78 5.51 -23.10
C SER A 42 -13.74 5.81 -21.95
N LEU A 43 -13.41 6.78 -21.08
CA LEU A 43 -14.28 7.16 -19.96
C LEU A 43 -15.58 7.82 -20.45
N ALA A 44 -15.49 8.70 -21.45
CA ALA A 44 -16.65 9.37 -22.02
C ALA A 44 -17.65 8.37 -22.61
N ARG A 45 -17.17 7.36 -23.35
CA ARG A 45 -18.01 6.28 -23.87
C ARG A 45 -18.65 5.47 -22.73
N ARG A 46 -17.89 5.15 -21.68
CA ARG A 46 -18.38 4.37 -20.53
C ARG A 46 -19.45 5.12 -19.71
N ARG A 47 -19.35 6.44 -19.61
CA ARG A 47 -20.25 7.30 -18.82
C ARG A 47 -21.33 7.98 -19.65
N GLY A 48 -21.34 7.81 -20.97
CA GLY A 48 -22.28 8.49 -21.86
C GLY A 48 -22.11 10.02 -21.84
N LEU A 49 -20.88 10.52 -21.79
CA LEU A 49 -20.64 11.96 -21.75
C LEU A 49 -20.89 12.59 -23.12
N GLU A 50 -21.77 13.60 -23.16
CA GLU A 50 -22.01 14.45 -24.32
C GLU A 50 -20.71 15.11 -24.82
N ASN A 51 -20.66 15.53 -26.08
CA ASN A 51 -19.44 16.06 -26.70
C ASN A 51 -18.94 17.36 -26.06
N ASN A 52 -19.87 18.19 -25.54
CA ASN A 52 -19.60 19.41 -24.79
C ASN A 52 -19.20 19.14 -23.32
N VAL A 53 -19.26 17.90 -22.83
CA VAL A 53 -18.74 17.53 -21.51
C VAL A 53 -17.35 16.91 -21.68
N ARG A 54 -16.35 17.56 -21.09
CA ARG A 54 -14.95 17.16 -21.20
C ARG A 54 -14.38 16.83 -19.83
N LEU A 55 -13.32 16.03 -19.81
CA LEU A 55 -12.51 15.83 -18.61
C LEU A 55 -11.44 16.92 -18.60
N ALA A 56 -11.54 17.90 -17.71
CA ALA A 56 -10.56 18.99 -17.61
C ALA A 56 -9.14 18.43 -17.50
N CYS A 57 -8.97 17.40 -16.68
CA CYS A 57 -7.72 16.70 -16.45
C CYS A 57 -7.07 16.07 -17.70
N GLN A 58 -7.81 15.88 -18.79
CA GLN A 58 -7.31 15.28 -20.03
C GLN A 58 -7.34 16.24 -21.22
N THR A 59 -8.17 17.26 -21.13
CA THR A 59 -8.43 18.20 -22.22
C THR A 59 -7.26 19.16 -22.39
N ARG A 60 -6.94 19.46 -23.65
CA ARG A 60 -5.89 20.40 -24.04
C ARG A 60 -6.50 21.50 -24.91
N PRO A 61 -6.63 22.73 -24.39
CA PRO A 61 -7.02 23.88 -25.21
C PRO A 61 -5.84 24.37 -26.05
N ARG A 62 -6.13 24.85 -27.26
CA ARG A 62 -5.19 25.53 -28.18
C ARG A 62 -5.50 27.02 -28.37
N GLY A 63 -6.56 27.50 -27.74
CA GLY A 63 -7.03 28.87 -27.74
C GLY A 63 -8.00 29.08 -26.57
N ASP A 64 -8.70 30.21 -26.55
CA ASP A 64 -9.62 30.54 -25.46
C ASP A 64 -10.84 29.61 -25.47
N VAL A 65 -11.19 29.10 -24.29
CA VAL A 65 -12.34 28.22 -24.08
C VAL A 65 -13.02 28.64 -22.80
N HIS A 66 -14.32 28.86 -22.86
CA HIS A 66 -15.12 29.12 -21.68
C HIS A 66 -15.73 27.82 -21.19
N VAL A 67 -15.42 27.44 -19.95
CA VAL A 67 -15.91 26.20 -19.34
C VAL A 67 -16.60 26.51 -18.02
N ARG A 68 -17.64 25.75 -17.72
CA ARG A 68 -18.28 25.73 -16.41
C ARG A 68 -17.93 24.45 -15.68
N ARG A 69 -17.43 24.57 -14.45
CA ARG A 69 -17.30 23.42 -13.55
C ARG A 69 -18.69 22.87 -13.24
N LEU A 70 -18.84 21.56 -13.34
CA LEU A 70 -20.06 20.90 -12.90
C LEU A 70 -20.00 20.80 -11.37
N VAL A 71 -20.47 21.83 -10.69
CA VAL A 71 -20.79 21.83 -9.26
C VAL A 71 -22.27 21.48 -9.17
N LEU A 72 -22.61 20.32 -8.60
CA LEU A 72 -23.99 19.83 -8.60
C LEU A 72 -24.80 20.40 -7.44
N ASP A 73 -24.16 20.70 -6.30
CA ASP A 73 -24.81 21.20 -5.09
C ASP A 73 -23.86 21.98 -4.15
N ASP A 74 -24.39 22.42 -3.01
CA ASP A 74 -23.63 23.13 -1.98
C ASP A 74 -22.50 22.28 -1.38
N GLN A 75 -22.61 20.95 -1.37
CA GLN A 75 -21.52 20.08 -0.88
C GLN A 75 -20.35 20.06 -1.87
N ASP A 76 -20.64 19.95 -3.18
CA ASP A 76 -19.63 20.11 -4.24
C ASP A 76 -18.99 21.50 -4.17
N TYR A 77 -19.78 22.54 -3.87
CA TYR A 77 -19.28 23.91 -3.74
C TYR A 77 -18.32 24.07 -2.56
N GLN A 78 -18.67 23.52 -1.38
CA GLN A 78 -17.79 23.55 -0.20
C GLN A 78 -16.52 22.72 -0.42
N ALA A 79 -16.62 21.53 -1.02
CA ALA A 79 -15.46 20.70 -1.35
C ALA A 79 -14.49 21.40 -2.32
N VAL A 80 -15.00 22.24 -3.22
CA VAL A 80 -14.17 23.09 -4.10
C VAL A 80 -13.59 24.30 -3.36
N ARG A 81 -14.31 24.89 -2.40
CA ARG A 81 -13.87 26.07 -1.63
C ARG A 81 -12.81 25.76 -0.57
N GLU A 82 -12.92 24.62 0.10
CA GLU A 82 -12.04 24.28 1.22
C GLU A 82 -10.60 23.93 0.81
N ARG A 83 -10.25 23.93 -0.49
CA ARG A 83 -8.96 23.48 -1.06
C ARG A 83 -8.48 22.10 -0.59
N SER A 84 -9.29 21.38 0.19
CA SER A 84 -9.06 20.00 0.56
C SER A 84 -9.39 19.12 -0.64
N VAL A 85 -8.46 19.05 -1.59
CA VAL A 85 -8.49 18.00 -2.61
C VAL A 85 -8.23 16.69 -1.88
N ARG A 86 -9.26 16.13 -1.26
CA ARG A 86 -9.20 14.82 -0.62
C ARG A 86 -8.81 13.83 -1.72
N THR A 87 -7.54 13.48 -1.77
CA THR A 87 -7.04 12.32 -2.50
C THR A 87 -7.53 11.11 -1.73
N THR A 88 -8.67 10.57 -2.17
CA THR A 88 -9.46 9.56 -1.46
C THR A 88 -9.01 8.12 -1.70
N GLY A 89 -7.82 7.88 -2.28
CA GLY A 89 -7.22 6.55 -2.25
C GLY A 89 -6.13 6.23 -3.29
N ARG A 90 -5.34 5.19 -2.98
CA ARG A 90 -4.23 4.63 -3.76
C ARG A 90 -4.67 3.37 -4.49
N GLU A 91 -4.30 3.22 -5.77
CA GLU A 91 -4.54 1.95 -6.48
C GLU A 91 -3.59 0.87 -5.96
N GLU A 92 -4.13 -0.27 -5.57
CA GLU A 92 -3.40 -1.46 -5.12
C GLU A 92 -3.93 -2.70 -5.82
N THR A 93 -3.14 -3.77 -5.89
CA THR A 93 -3.62 -5.07 -6.37
C THR A 93 -3.52 -6.08 -5.23
N VAL A 94 -4.67 -6.56 -4.76
CA VAL A 94 -4.77 -7.36 -3.54
C VAL A 94 -5.67 -8.58 -3.75
N ALA A 95 -5.52 -9.59 -2.90
CA ALA A 95 -6.52 -10.64 -2.77
C ALA A 95 -7.55 -10.22 -1.71
N ILE A 96 -8.83 -10.32 -2.05
CA ILE A 96 -9.96 -9.90 -1.23
C ILE A 96 -10.74 -11.16 -0.87
N LEU A 97 -10.96 -11.36 0.43
CA LEU A 97 -11.72 -12.45 0.98
C LEU A 97 -13.01 -11.90 1.59
N PHE A 98 -14.14 -12.46 1.17
CA PHE A 98 -15.42 -12.32 1.86
C PHE A 98 -15.82 -13.66 2.45
N SER A 99 -16.27 -13.63 3.70
CA SER A 99 -16.91 -14.75 4.37
C SER A 99 -18.27 -14.32 4.91
N ASP A 100 -19.27 -15.19 4.83
CA ASP A 100 -20.60 -14.94 5.38
C ASP A 100 -21.22 -16.22 5.95
N ILE A 101 -22.01 -16.09 7.02
CA ILE A 101 -22.69 -17.22 7.66
C ILE A 101 -23.95 -17.58 6.86
N ARG A 102 -24.18 -18.87 6.68
CA ARG A 102 -25.34 -19.38 5.95
C ARG A 102 -26.59 -19.34 6.80
N SER A 103 -27.61 -18.68 6.25
CA SER A 103 -28.95 -18.66 6.85
C SER A 103 -28.93 -18.15 8.30
N PHE A 104 -28.03 -17.22 8.62
CA PHE A 104 -27.87 -16.67 9.96
C PHE A 104 -29.11 -15.89 10.42
N THR A 105 -29.83 -15.24 9.50
CA THR A 105 -31.07 -14.52 9.82
C THR A 105 -32.06 -15.41 10.57
N SER A 106 -32.27 -16.65 10.10
CA SER A 106 -33.16 -17.61 10.74
C SER A 106 -32.69 -18.01 12.14
N PHE A 107 -31.39 -18.04 12.39
CA PHE A 107 -30.83 -18.25 13.73
C PHE A 107 -31.06 -17.03 14.63
N SER A 108 -30.80 -15.82 14.13
CA SER A 108 -30.94 -14.57 14.90
C SER A 108 -32.38 -14.27 15.32
N GLU A 109 -33.38 -14.64 14.51
CA GLU A 109 -34.80 -14.47 14.82
C GLU A 109 -35.29 -15.46 15.90
N GLY A 110 -34.64 -16.63 16.01
CA GLY A 110 -35.02 -17.70 16.93
C GLY A 110 -34.31 -17.67 18.28
N ASN A 111 -33.33 -16.77 18.49
CA ASN A 111 -32.46 -16.75 19.67
C ASN A 111 -32.45 -15.39 20.36
N LEU A 112 -32.06 -15.36 21.64
CA LEU A 112 -31.96 -14.10 22.38
C LEU A 112 -30.78 -13.26 21.85
N PRO A 113 -30.90 -11.93 21.78
CA PRO A 113 -29.85 -11.06 21.23
C PRO A 113 -28.47 -11.25 21.86
N TYR A 114 -28.40 -11.52 23.17
CA TYR A 114 -27.14 -11.76 23.86
C TYR A 114 -26.47 -13.09 23.43
N ASP A 115 -27.25 -14.14 23.19
CA ASP A 115 -26.73 -15.42 22.70
C ASP A 115 -26.22 -15.28 21.26
N VAL A 116 -26.95 -14.51 20.44
CA VAL A 116 -26.55 -14.18 19.06
C VAL A 116 -25.22 -13.42 19.04
N ILE A 117 -25.09 -12.36 19.85
CA ILE A 117 -23.85 -11.58 19.95
C ILE A 117 -22.71 -12.43 20.51
N HIS A 118 -22.97 -13.28 21.50
CA HIS A 118 -21.94 -14.16 22.08
C HIS A 118 -21.38 -15.12 21.02
N LEU A 119 -22.25 -15.77 20.24
CA LEU A 119 -21.83 -16.66 19.17
C LEU A 119 -21.06 -15.92 18.06
N LEU A 120 -21.55 -14.74 17.65
CA LEU A 120 -20.88 -13.91 16.65
C LEU A 120 -19.48 -13.48 17.09
N ASN A 121 -19.31 -13.03 18.34
CA ASN A 121 -18.00 -12.64 18.83
C ASN A 121 -17.03 -13.81 18.84
N ARG A 122 -17.47 -15.01 19.27
CA ARG A 122 -16.62 -16.23 19.20
C ARG A 122 -16.25 -16.56 17.76
N TYR A 123 -17.21 -16.48 16.84
CA TYR A 123 -16.96 -16.70 15.42
C TYR A 123 -15.95 -15.69 14.86
N PHE A 124 -16.15 -14.39 15.09
CA PHE A 124 -15.28 -13.33 14.58
C PHE A 124 -13.88 -13.37 15.17
N GLU A 125 -13.73 -13.70 16.46
CA GLU A 125 -12.42 -13.92 17.08
C GLU A 125 -11.66 -15.03 16.35
N THR A 126 -12.28 -16.21 16.20
CA THR A 126 -11.64 -17.36 15.54
C THR A 126 -11.33 -17.09 14.07
N MET A 127 -12.26 -16.49 13.31
CA MET A 127 -12.02 -16.17 11.90
C MET A 127 -10.97 -15.07 11.73
N GLY A 128 -11.00 -14.07 12.61
CA GLY A 128 -10.05 -12.97 12.62
C GLY A 128 -8.63 -13.44 12.90
N GLU A 129 -8.44 -14.31 13.89
CA GLU A 129 -7.13 -14.94 14.18
C GLU A 129 -6.57 -15.67 12.95
N VAL A 130 -7.41 -16.41 12.21
CA VAL A 130 -6.99 -17.11 10.99
C VAL A 130 -6.53 -16.12 9.91
N VAL A 131 -7.28 -15.05 9.68
CA VAL A 131 -6.90 -14.01 8.70
C VAL A 131 -5.57 -13.37 9.08
N LEU A 132 -5.42 -12.95 10.33
CA LEU A 132 -4.21 -12.29 10.82
C LEU A 132 -2.99 -13.22 10.78
N ALA A 133 -3.15 -14.50 11.17
CA ALA A 133 -2.08 -15.50 11.13
C ALA A 133 -1.57 -15.79 9.70
N ASN A 134 -2.38 -15.52 8.67
CA ASN A 134 -1.99 -15.66 7.27
C ASN A 134 -1.47 -14.34 6.66
N GLY A 135 -1.30 -13.28 7.45
CA GLY A 135 -0.82 -11.97 6.98
C GLY A 135 -1.90 -11.11 6.32
N GLY A 136 -3.17 -11.45 6.51
CA GLY A 136 -4.30 -10.65 6.06
C GLY A 136 -4.59 -9.48 7.00
N ILE A 137 -5.30 -8.47 6.49
CA ILE A 137 -5.84 -7.35 7.24
C ILE A 137 -7.36 -7.45 7.18
N ILE A 138 -8.01 -7.49 8.34
CA ILE A 138 -9.47 -7.42 8.44
C ILE A 138 -9.89 -5.99 8.11
N ASP A 139 -10.68 -5.81 7.07
CA ASP A 139 -11.17 -4.49 6.65
C ASP A 139 -12.35 -4.07 7.51
N LYS A 140 -13.39 -4.94 7.58
CA LYS A 140 -14.55 -4.74 8.46
C LYS A 140 -15.38 -6.03 8.61
N TYR A 141 -16.20 -6.02 9.65
CA TYR A 141 -17.33 -6.94 9.82
C TYR A 141 -18.60 -6.34 9.21
N ILE A 142 -19.38 -7.13 8.50
CA ILE A 142 -20.59 -6.69 7.78
C ILE A 142 -21.74 -7.62 8.16
N GLY A 143 -22.53 -7.25 9.16
CA GLY A 143 -23.54 -8.14 9.73
C GLY A 143 -22.85 -9.35 10.38
N ASP A 144 -23.14 -10.54 9.89
CA ASP A 144 -22.53 -11.83 10.23
C ASP A 144 -21.34 -12.21 9.33
N GLY A 145 -21.03 -11.38 8.34
CA GLY A 145 -19.91 -11.57 7.43
C GLY A 145 -18.63 -10.83 7.84
N LEU A 146 -17.53 -11.24 7.22
CA LEU A 146 -16.20 -10.65 7.35
C LEU A 146 -15.61 -10.33 5.97
N MET A 147 -15.01 -9.15 5.85
CA MET A 147 -14.20 -8.75 4.71
C MET A 147 -12.74 -8.61 5.15
N ALA A 148 -11.83 -9.25 4.41
CA ALA A 148 -10.40 -9.15 4.62
C ALA A 148 -9.65 -8.94 3.29
N SER A 149 -8.43 -8.41 3.39
CA SER A 149 -7.53 -8.22 2.27
C SER A 149 -6.14 -8.77 2.56
N PHE A 150 -5.47 -9.24 1.51
CA PHE A 150 -4.11 -9.77 1.54
C PHE A 150 -3.30 -9.09 0.45
N GLY A 151 -2.04 -8.77 0.73
CA GLY A 151 -1.16 -8.12 -0.24
C GLY A 151 -1.10 -6.60 -0.18
N LEU A 152 -1.70 -5.95 0.82
CA LEU A 152 -1.45 -4.51 1.04
C LEU A 152 0.02 -4.23 1.36
N LYS A 153 0.72 -5.17 2.01
CA LYS A 153 2.14 -5.04 2.40
C LYS A 153 3.07 -5.94 1.60
N GLU A 154 2.59 -6.65 0.59
CA GLU A 154 3.34 -7.68 -0.14
C GLU A 154 3.11 -7.49 -1.64
N SER A 155 4.11 -7.80 -2.47
CA SER A 155 4.02 -7.59 -3.92
C SER A 155 3.94 -8.88 -4.74
N ASP A 156 4.20 -10.05 -4.15
CA ASP A 156 4.18 -11.32 -4.88
C ASP A 156 2.76 -11.88 -5.02
N ALA A 157 2.23 -11.87 -6.25
CA ALA A 157 0.85 -12.28 -6.53
C ALA A 157 0.56 -13.73 -6.13
N GLU A 158 1.55 -14.62 -6.28
CA GLU A 158 1.43 -16.03 -5.95
C GLU A 158 1.28 -16.22 -4.43
N SER A 159 2.22 -15.71 -3.63
CA SER A 159 2.15 -15.73 -2.17
C SER A 159 0.89 -15.04 -1.63
N ILE A 160 0.52 -13.87 -2.14
CA ILE A 160 -0.71 -13.17 -1.75
C ILE A 160 -1.94 -14.06 -1.94
N CYS A 161 -2.06 -14.70 -3.11
CA CYS A 161 -3.19 -15.57 -3.41
C CYS A 161 -3.16 -16.85 -2.56
N VAL A 162 -1.99 -17.44 -2.34
CA VAL A 162 -1.84 -18.65 -1.51
C VAL A 162 -2.19 -18.35 -0.05
N ARG A 163 -1.75 -17.22 0.52
CA ARG A 163 -2.14 -16.76 1.87
C ARG A 163 -3.65 -16.61 2.02
N ALA A 164 -4.31 -15.95 1.06
CA ALA A 164 -5.75 -15.77 1.08
C ALA A 164 -6.50 -17.11 1.00
N VAL A 165 -6.08 -18.02 0.12
CA VAL A 165 -6.68 -19.35 -0.02
C VAL A 165 -6.44 -20.21 1.22
N ASN A 166 -5.22 -20.18 1.78
CA ASN A 166 -4.89 -20.88 3.02
C ASN A 166 -5.74 -20.38 4.19
N ALA A 167 -5.92 -19.06 4.31
CA ALA A 167 -6.83 -18.48 5.30
C ALA A 167 -8.26 -18.98 5.11
N GLY A 168 -8.79 -18.95 3.89
CA GLY A 168 -10.15 -19.46 3.59
C GLY A 168 -10.33 -20.93 3.97
N LEU A 169 -9.35 -21.80 3.70
CA LEU A 169 -9.39 -23.21 4.09
C LEU A 169 -9.27 -23.40 5.60
N GLN A 170 -8.38 -22.65 6.27
CA GLN A 170 -8.23 -22.69 7.72
C GLN A 170 -9.48 -22.18 8.45
N MET A 171 -10.17 -21.17 7.90
CA MET A 171 -11.45 -20.69 8.43
C MET A 171 -12.48 -21.83 8.44
N LEU A 172 -12.56 -22.62 7.36
CA LEU A 172 -13.44 -23.79 7.28
C LEU A 172 -13.05 -24.88 8.29
N GLN A 173 -11.75 -25.12 8.50
CA GLN A 173 -11.26 -26.09 9.48
C GLN A 173 -11.55 -25.64 10.92
N LYS A 174 -11.25 -24.37 11.25
CA LYS A 174 -11.44 -23.78 12.57
C LYS A 174 -12.89 -23.54 12.94
N LEU A 175 -13.78 -23.42 11.94
CA LEU A 175 -15.22 -23.32 12.19
C LEU A 175 -15.75 -24.51 13.00
N GLU A 176 -15.14 -25.69 12.87
CA GLU A 176 -15.55 -26.87 13.63
C GLU A 176 -15.40 -26.66 15.16
N GLU A 177 -14.38 -25.92 15.60
CA GLU A 177 -14.19 -25.57 17.02
C GLU A 177 -15.33 -24.66 17.53
N VAL A 178 -15.77 -23.72 16.70
CA VAL A 178 -16.94 -22.87 16.98
C VAL A 178 -18.23 -23.71 16.99
N ASN A 179 -18.36 -24.65 16.05
CA ASN A 179 -19.53 -25.54 15.93
C ASN A 179 -19.64 -26.54 17.07
N GLN A 180 -18.54 -26.96 17.70
CA GLN A 180 -18.60 -27.78 18.91
C GLN A 180 -19.29 -27.02 20.06
N TYR A 181 -18.97 -25.73 20.23
CA TYR A 181 -19.66 -24.87 21.19
C TYR A 181 -21.13 -24.65 20.78
N ALA A 182 -21.37 -24.26 19.53
CA ALA A 182 -22.71 -23.93 19.04
C ALA A 182 -23.69 -25.12 19.14
N ARG A 183 -23.27 -26.33 18.78
CA ARG A 183 -24.09 -27.53 18.94
C ARG A 183 -24.40 -27.85 20.39
N LYS A 184 -23.42 -27.69 21.28
CA LYS A 184 -23.58 -28.02 22.70
C LYS A 184 -24.51 -27.06 23.44
N HIS A 185 -24.49 -25.78 23.08
CA HIS A 185 -25.13 -24.73 23.86
C HIS A 185 -26.35 -24.09 23.18
N LEU A 186 -26.44 -24.15 21.85
CA LEU A 186 -27.43 -23.42 21.05
C LEU A 186 -28.17 -24.31 20.03
N ASP A 187 -27.91 -25.62 20.02
CA ASP A 187 -28.45 -26.59 19.04
C ASP A 187 -28.33 -26.09 17.58
N TYR A 188 -27.20 -25.45 17.28
CA TYR A 188 -26.96 -24.79 16.01
C TYR A 188 -25.60 -25.17 15.42
N GLU A 189 -25.55 -25.29 14.09
CA GLU A 189 -24.33 -25.53 13.34
C GLU A 189 -24.13 -24.40 12.32
N ILE A 190 -23.05 -23.66 12.50
CA ILE A 190 -22.63 -22.60 11.60
C ILE A 190 -22.05 -23.24 10.34
N ARG A 191 -22.52 -22.78 9.19
CA ARG A 191 -21.86 -23.01 7.90
C ARG A 191 -21.50 -21.66 7.31
N ILE A 192 -20.37 -21.58 6.62
CA ILE A 192 -19.94 -20.33 5.97
C ILE A 192 -19.76 -20.53 4.46
N GLY A 193 -19.88 -19.43 3.72
CA GLY A 193 -19.38 -19.31 2.36
C GLY A 193 -18.17 -18.40 2.33
N VAL A 194 -17.14 -18.77 1.57
CA VAL A 194 -15.93 -17.96 1.39
C VAL A 194 -15.70 -17.69 -0.09
N GLY A 195 -15.61 -16.43 -0.46
CA GLY A 195 -15.32 -15.97 -1.82
C GLY A 195 -14.02 -15.19 -1.88
N ILE A 196 -13.10 -15.58 -2.78
CA ILE A 196 -11.80 -14.91 -2.93
C ILE A 196 -11.58 -14.44 -4.36
N HIS A 197 -11.18 -13.18 -4.51
CA HIS A 197 -10.77 -12.61 -5.79
C HIS A 197 -9.48 -11.81 -5.67
N TYR A 198 -8.65 -11.86 -6.71
CA TYR A 198 -7.41 -11.09 -6.83
C TYR A 198 -7.54 -10.07 -7.96
N GLY A 199 -7.29 -8.80 -7.66
CA GLY A 199 -7.39 -7.74 -8.65
C GLY A 199 -7.23 -6.32 -8.09
N PRO A 200 -7.33 -5.31 -8.96
CA PRO A 200 -7.07 -3.93 -8.60
C PRO A 200 -8.20 -3.32 -7.76
N VAL A 201 -7.82 -2.53 -6.77
CA VAL A 201 -8.68 -1.81 -5.84
C VAL A 201 -8.14 -0.41 -5.61
N VAL A 202 -8.99 0.48 -5.12
CA VAL A 202 -8.60 1.78 -4.57
C VAL A 202 -8.69 1.68 -3.05
N VAL A 203 -7.59 1.98 -2.37
CA VAL A 203 -7.43 1.92 -0.93
C VAL A 203 -7.45 3.34 -0.38
N GLY A 204 -8.37 3.70 0.50
CA GLY A 204 -8.38 5.05 1.07
C GLY A 204 -9.46 5.26 2.12
N GLU A 205 -9.49 6.47 2.68
CA GLU A 205 -10.47 6.88 3.67
C GLU A 205 -11.81 7.22 3.00
N LEU A 206 -12.87 6.56 3.45
CA LEU A 206 -14.24 6.80 3.00
C LEU A 206 -15.12 7.15 4.21
N GLY A 207 -15.84 8.27 4.12
CA GLY A 207 -16.83 8.67 5.13
C GLY A 207 -16.78 10.16 5.47
N HIS A 208 -17.55 10.54 6.50
CA HIS A 208 -17.52 11.88 7.05
C HIS A 208 -16.13 12.16 7.66
N HIS A 209 -15.63 13.39 7.56
CA HIS A 209 -14.25 13.74 7.98
C HIS A 209 -13.94 13.39 9.44
N SER A 210 -14.95 13.39 10.31
CA SER A 210 -14.79 13.04 11.73
C SER A 210 -14.80 11.53 12.02
N ASN A 211 -15.20 10.68 11.05
CA ASN A 211 -15.41 9.24 11.21
C ASN A 211 -15.06 8.47 9.92
N ALA A 212 -14.08 8.95 9.15
CA ALA A 212 -13.70 8.31 7.89
C ALA A 212 -12.99 6.98 8.20
N ALA A 213 -13.43 5.91 7.55
CA ALA A 213 -12.81 4.60 7.71
C ALA A 213 -11.92 4.31 6.50
N PHE A 214 -10.70 3.85 6.76
CA PHE A 214 -9.83 3.29 5.73
C PHE A 214 -10.47 2.00 5.18
N THR A 215 -10.65 1.91 3.86
CA THR A 215 -11.29 0.74 3.25
C THR A 215 -10.91 0.57 1.79
N LEU A 216 -11.17 -0.62 1.23
CA LEU A 216 -10.99 -0.91 -0.18
C LEU A 216 -12.27 -0.69 -0.98
N ILE A 217 -12.16 -0.01 -2.12
CA ILE A 217 -13.26 0.24 -3.04
C ILE A 217 -12.84 -0.23 -4.42
N GLY A 218 -13.74 -0.91 -5.12
CA GLY A 218 -13.48 -1.26 -6.51
C GLY A 218 -14.38 -2.36 -7.02
N ASP A 219 -14.23 -2.63 -8.30
CA ASP A 219 -14.92 -3.72 -8.95
C ASP A 219 -14.46 -5.09 -8.41
N SER A 220 -13.18 -5.21 -8.06
CA SER A 220 -12.64 -6.42 -7.44
C SER A 220 -13.24 -6.74 -6.07
N VAL A 221 -13.58 -5.73 -5.26
CA VAL A 221 -14.30 -5.93 -3.99
C VAL A 221 -15.68 -6.54 -4.24
N ASN A 222 -16.41 -6.00 -5.22
CA ASN A 222 -17.72 -6.50 -5.61
C ASN A 222 -17.64 -7.92 -6.21
N MET A 223 -16.58 -8.22 -6.95
CA MET A 223 -16.32 -9.56 -7.47
C MET A 223 -16.17 -10.58 -6.34
N ALA A 224 -15.34 -10.28 -5.33
CA ALA A 224 -15.13 -11.16 -4.18
C ALA A 224 -16.45 -11.42 -3.40
N ALA A 225 -17.21 -10.36 -3.09
CA ALA A 225 -18.51 -10.49 -2.42
C ALA A 225 -19.50 -11.35 -3.22
N ARG A 226 -19.52 -11.22 -4.55
CA ARG A 226 -20.41 -12.06 -5.39
C ARG A 226 -19.96 -13.50 -5.50
N LEU A 227 -18.65 -13.78 -5.41
CA LEU A 227 -18.12 -15.13 -5.33
C LEU A 227 -18.56 -15.79 -4.03
N GLU A 228 -18.46 -15.06 -2.92
CA GLU A 228 -19.05 -15.49 -1.64
C GLU A 228 -20.51 -15.80 -1.89
N SER A 229 -21.35 -14.89 -2.39
CA SER A 229 -22.79 -15.20 -2.44
C SER A 229 -23.15 -16.37 -3.37
N LYS A 230 -22.27 -16.69 -4.33
CA LYS A 230 -22.40 -17.85 -5.23
C LYS A 230 -22.06 -19.18 -4.58
N THR A 231 -21.24 -19.20 -3.53
CA THR A 231 -20.89 -20.42 -2.79
C THR A 231 -22.15 -21.19 -2.35
N LYS A 232 -23.25 -20.49 -2.00
CA LYS A 232 -24.56 -21.08 -1.65
C LYS A 232 -25.17 -21.88 -2.81
N LYS A 233 -25.24 -21.30 -4.00
CA LYS A 233 -25.83 -21.96 -5.19
C LYS A 233 -24.92 -23.07 -5.74
N ALA A 234 -23.61 -22.91 -5.60
CA ALA A 234 -22.62 -23.90 -6.01
C ALA A 234 -22.57 -25.11 -5.07
N GLY A 235 -23.04 -24.97 -3.83
CA GLY A 235 -22.86 -25.97 -2.79
C GLY A 235 -21.37 -26.23 -2.52
N ALA A 236 -20.55 -25.19 -2.59
CA ALA A 236 -19.11 -25.24 -2.38
C ALA A 236 -18.75 -24.21 -1.31
N PRO A 237 -18.03 -24.57 -0.24
CA PRO A 237 -17.76 -23.66 0.87
C PRO A 237 -16.72 -22.58 0.52
N LEU A 238 -15.79 -22.85 -0.40
CA LEU A 238 -14.76 -21.92 -0.85
C LEU A 238 -14.74 -21.83 -2.38
N LEU A 239 -14.97 -20.63 -2.90
CA LEU A 239 -14.88 -20.32 -4.33
C LEU A 239 -13.85 -19.23 -4.58
N VAL A 240 -13.06 -19.40 -5.65
CA VAL A 240 -12.06 -18.43 -6.08
C VAL A 240 -12.26 -18.04 -7.54
N SER A 241 -11.94 -16.78 -7.88
CA SER A 241 -11.90 -16.34 -9.28
C SER A 241 -10.75 -16.99 -10.06
N ASP A 242 -10.83 -16.96 -11.40
CA ASP A 242 -9.70 -17.37 -12.26
C ASP A 242 -8.38 -16.65 -11.93
N ALA A 243 -8.43 -15.35 -11.64
CA ALA A 243 -7.24 -14.58 -11.26
C ALA A 243 -6.52 -15.15 -10.02
N VAL A 244 -7.27 -15.68 -9.05
CA VAL A 244 -6.68 -16.37 -7.89
C VAL A 244 -6.19 -17.75 -8.31
N TYR A 245 -7.02 -18.52 -9.03
CA TYR A 245 -6.70 -19.89 -9.43
C TYR A 245 -5.40 -19.97 -10.24
N GLN A 246 -5.15 -19.04 -11.16
CA GLN A 246 -3.91 -19.03 -11.95
C GLN A 246 -2.65 -18.88 -11.08
N ASN A 247 -2.76 -18.18 -9.96
CA ASN A 247 -1.67 -17.94 -9.01
C ASN A 247 -1.51 -19.09 -7.98
N VAL A 248 -2.53 -19.93 -7.76
CA VAL A 248 -2.47 -21.01 -6.75
C VAL A 248 -2.51 -22.43 -7.33
N LYS A 249 -2.75 -22.59 -8.64
CA LYS A 249 -2.99 -23.89 -9.31
C LYS A 249 -1.92 -24.97 -9.06
N ARG A 250 -0.71 -24.59 -8.67
CA ARG A 250 0.40 -25.53 -8.38
C ARG A 250 0.35 -26.12 -6.98
N CYS A 251 -0.38 -25.50 -6.04
CA CYS A 251 -0.43 -25.90 -4.64
C CYS A 251 -1.84 -26.19 -4.14
N VAL A 252 -2.89 -26.10 -4.96
CA VAL A 252 -4.28 -26.38 -4.54
C VAL A 252 -4.85 -27.64 -5.17
N GLU A 253 -5.73 -28.32 -4.43
CA GLU A 253 -6.65 -29.29 -5.01
C GLU A 253 -7.90 -28.57 -5.54
N LYS A 254 -8.02 -28.51 -6.87
CA LYS A 254 -9.19 -27.95 -7.53
C LYS A 254 -10.36 -28.93 -7.48
N GLY A 255 -11.51 -28.46 -6.99
CA GLY A 255 -12.80 -29.13 -7.12
C GLY A 255 -13.50 -28.82 -8.45
N ARG A 256 -14.78 -28.46 -8.35
CA ARG A 256 -15.62 -28.12 -9.51
C ARG A 256 -15.23 -26.77 -10.13
N THR A 257 -15.48 -26.63 -11.42
CA THR A 257 -15.37 -25.35 -12.14
C THR A 257 -16.77 -24.90 -12.54
N PHE A 258 -17.09 -23.63 -12.27
CA PHE A 258 -18.36 -23.02 -12.56
C PHE A 258 -18.16 -21.91 -13.58
N ARG A 259 -19.04 -21.85 -14.58
CA ARG A 259 -19.31 -20.61 -15.30
C ARG A 259 -20.54 -20.01 -14.69
N ALA A 260 -20.44 -18.76 -14.25
CA ALA A 260 -21.59 -18.13 -13.65
C ALA A 260 -21.65 -16.65 -14.02
N PRO A 261 -22.80 -16.17 -14.53
CA PRO A 261 -23.02 -14.74 -14.72
C PRO A 261 -22.97 -14.06 -13.36
N LEU A 262 -22.23 -12.97 -13.25
CA LEU A 262 -22.18 -12.16 -12.03
C LEU A 262 -23.17 -11.02 -12.21
N LYS A 263 -24.14 -10.88 -11.29
CA LYS A 263 -25.17 -9.84 -11.35
C LYS A 263 -24.52 -8.47 -11.58
N GLY A 264 -24.89 -7.76 -12.64
CA GLY A 264 -24.29 -6.46 -12.98
C GLY A 264 -22.94 -6.51 -13.71
N LYS A 265 -22.56 -7.65 -14.27
CA LYS A 265 -21.42 -7.81 -15.18
C LYS A 265 -21.82 -8.50 -16.48
N THR A 266 -21.24 -8.05 -17.58
CA THR A 266 -21.38 -8.68 -18.90
C THR A 266 -20.35 -9.81 -19.03
N GLY A 267 -20.81 -11.02 -19.39
CA GLY A 267 -19.96 -12.19 -19.62
C GLY A 267 -20.05 -13.26 -18.52
N ASP A 268 -19.60 -14.47 -18.87
CA ASP A 268 -19.46 -15.58 -17.94
C ASP A 268 -18.06 -15.59 -17.34
N PHE A 269 -17.99 -15.66 -16.01
CA PHE A 269 -16.72 -15.71 -15.29
C PHE A 269 -16.45 -17.14 -14.85
N LEU A 270 -15.20 -17.58 -15.04
CA LEU A 270 -14.70 -18.84 -14.52
C LEU A 270 -14.45 -18.71 -13.03
N VAL A 271 -15.04 -19.63 -12.28
CA VAL A 271 -14.96 -19.72 -10.83
C VAL A 271 -14.59 -21.15 -10.46
N TYR A 272 -13.71 -21.29 -9.48
CA TYR A 272 -13.13 -22.57 -9.10
C TYR A 272 -13.44 -22.86 -7.63
N GLU A 273 -13.92 -24.06 -7.34
CA GLU A 273 -13.95 -24.59 -5.98
C GLU A 273 -12.55 -25.05 -5.61
N ILE A 274 -12.10 -24.65 -4.42
CA ILE A 274 -10.85 -25.12 -3.84
C ILE A 274 -11.20 -26.04 -2.67
N LYS A 275 -10.70 -27.27 -2.72
CA LYS A 275 -11.00 -28.30 -1.71
C LYS A 275 -9.92 -28.37 -0.65
N ASP A 276 -8.67 -28.27 -1.07
CA ASP A 276 -7.53 -28.38 -0.18
C ASP A 276 -6.30 -27.65 -0.76
N LEU A 277 -5.25 -27.58 0.06
CA LEU A 277 -3.97 -26.96 -0.24
C LEU A 277 -2.84 -27.92 0.16
N ASP A 278 -1.95 -28.20 -0.78
CA ASP A 278 -0.68 -28.87 -0.52
C ASP A 278 0.16 -27.98 0.39
N ARG A 279 0.16 -28.32 1.68
CA ARG A 279 0.81 -27.53 2.74
C ARG A 279 2.31 -27.38 2.51
N ALA A 280 2.98 -28.36 1.92
CA ALA A 280 4.42 -28.27 1.66
C ALA A 280 4.69 -27.22 0.58
N LYS A 281 4.00 -27.30 -0.56
CA LYS A 281 4.13 -26.32 -1.64
C LYS A 281 3.66 -24.93 -1.23
N ALA A 282 2.58 -24.85 -0.44
CA ALA A 282 2.11 -23.58 0.07
C ALA A 282 3.09 -22.95 1.06
N CYS A 283 3.70 -23.75 1.93
CA CYS A 283 4.78 -23.31 2.82
C CYS A 283 5.96 -22.78 1.99
N ASP A 284 6.39 -23.48 0.94
CA ASP A 284 7.48 -23.02 0.06
C ASP A 284 7.17 -21.68 -0.62
N ILE A 285 5.89 -21.40 -0.89
CA ILE A 285 5.41 -20.16 -1.51
C ILE A 285 5.26 -19.03 -0.47
N ILE A 286 4.52 -19.29 0.62
CA ILE A 286 4.20 -18.31 1.68
C ILE A 286 5.46 -17.94 2.45
N ASP A 287 6.24 -18.94 2.80
CA ASP A 287 7.49 -18.82 3.55
C ASP A 287 8.66 -18.83 2.59
N GLN A 288 8.49 -18.26 1.39
CA GLN A 288 9.61 -18.04 0.49
C GLN A 288 10.60 -17.13 1.20
N VAL A 289 11.55 -17.80 1.85
CA VAL A 289 12.63 -17.19 2.58
C VAL A 289 13.88 -17.29 1.74
N PHE A 290 14.66 -16.24 1.85
CA PHE A 290 15.88 -16.06 1.09
C PHE A 290 17.02 -16.20 2.07
N MET A 291 17.93 -17.13 1.78
CA MET A 291 19.20 -17.16 2.49
C MET A 291 20.03 -16.00 1.95
N LEU A 292 20.36 -15.06 2.82
CA LEU A 292 21.22 -13.93 2.52
C LEU A 292 22.56 -14.16 3.21
N THR A 293 23.63 -14.14 2.44
CA THR A 293 25.01 -14.30 2.87
C THR A 293 25.63 -12.92 3.03
N LEU A 294 26.19 -12.64 4.20
CA LEU A 294 26.81 -11.36 4.50
C LEU A 294 28.08 -11.22 3.65
N ASP A 295 28.18 -10.15 2.88
CA ASP A 295 29.38 -9.79 2.14
C ASP A 295 30.29 -8.90 3.00
N VAL A 296 29.72 -7.84 3.57
CA VAL A 296 30.48 -6.85 4.35
C VAL A 296 29.60 -6.10 5.35
N THR A 297 30.20 -5.74 6.49
CA THR A 297 29.65 -4.82 7.48
C THR A 297 30.47 -3.53 7.48
N GLU A 298 29.81 -2.38 7.35
CA GLU A 298 30.43 -1.05 7.36
C GLU A 298 29.86 -0.18 8.48
N VAL A 299 30.71 0.61 9.13
CA VAL A 299 30.26 1.67 10.03
C VAL A 299 29.94 2.90 9.18
N LYS A 300 28.66 3.31 9.15
CA LYS A 300 28.21 4.45 8.34
C LYS A 300 28.08 5.76 9.12
N ALA A 301 27.75 5.67 10.41
CA ALA A 301 27.68 6.80 11.33
C ALA A 301 27.92 6.30 12.76
N ARG A 302 28.00 7.20 13.74
CA ARG A 302 28.18 6.82 15.16
C ARG A 302 27.07 5.82 15.57
N GLY A 303 27.50 4.62 15.97
CA GLY A 303 26.59 3.54 16.38
C GLY A 303 25.64 3.07 15.29
N THR A 304 25.93 3.32 14.01
CA THR A 304 25.07 2.94 12.88
C THR A 304 25.85 2.12 11.86
N PHE A 305 25.32 0.95 11.55
CA PHE A 305 26.01 -0.09 10.78
C PHE A 305 25.19 -0.46 9.55
N LEU A 306 25.86 -0.56 8.42
CA LEU A 306 25.32 -1.09 7.18
C LEU A 306 25.78 -2.54 7.02
N PHE A 307 24.86 -3.42 6.67
CA PHE A 307 25.13 -4.80 6.31
C PHE A 307 24.77 -4.98 4.84
N ARG A 308 25.73 -5.41 4.03
CA ARG A 308 25.51 -5.78 2.62
C ARG A 308 25.50 -7.29 2.50
N PHE A 309 24.45 -7.80 1.88
CA PHE A 309 24.26 -9.21 1.59
C PHE A 309 24.24 -9.47 0.09
N ASP A 310 24.57 -10.69 -0.30
CA ASP A 310 24.29 -11.17 -1.65
C ASP A 310 22.78 -11.08 -1.97
N ARG A 311 22.46 -10.99 -3.26
CA ARG A 311 21.06 -10.98 -3.72
C ARG A 311 20.74 -12.26 -4.48
N PRO A 312 19.88 -13.13 -3.93
CA PRO A 312 19.41 -14.31 -4.65
C PRO A 312 18.73 -13.95 -5.97
N GLN A 313 18.90 -14.78 -7.00
CA GLN A 313 18.45 -14.49 -8.37
C GLN A 313 16.94 -14.22 -8.47
N ASN A 314 16.13 -14.85 -7.63
CA ASN A 314 14.67 -14.69 -7.54
C ASN A 314 14.23 -13.63 -6.51
N PHE A 315 15.14 -13.01 -5.77
CA PHE A 315 14.80 -11.97 -4.80
C PHE A 315 14.47 -10.64 -5.52
N ARG A 316 13.23 -10.18 -5.34
CA ARG A 316 12.69 -8.94 -5.93
C ARG A 316 12.13 -8.06 -4.82
N PHE A 317 12.35 -6.76 -4.95
CA PHE A 317 11.81 -5.75 -4.06
C PHE A 317 11.57 -4.46 -4.86
N ARG A 318 10.65 -3.62 -4.36
CA ARG A 318 10.46 -2.24 -4.80
C ARG A 318 11.17 -1.30 -3.82
N ALA A 319 11.79 -0.24 -4.31
CA ALA A 319 12.49 0.72 -3.47
C ALA A 319 11.54 1.33 -2.43
N GLY A 320 12.01 1.43 -1.18
CA GLY A 320 11.21 1.81 -0.02
C GLY A 320 10.67 0.64 0.80
N GLN A 321 10.68 -0.59 0.26
CA GLN A 321 10.28 -1.78 1.02
C GLN A 321 11.29 -2.20 2.09
N SER A 322 10.84 -3.11 2.95
CA SER A 322 11.55 -3.73 4.05
C SER A 322 11.53 -5.25 3.94
N ILE A 323 12.41 -5.90 4.69
CA ILE A 323 12.46 -7.35 4.89
C ILE A 323 12.46 -7.68 6.37
N GLU A 324 11.89 -8.82 6.74
CA GLU A 324 12.13 -9.41 8.04
C GLU A 324 13.31 -10.37 7.98
N ILE A 325 14.25 -10.21 8.91
CA ILE A 325 15.46 -11.03 9.01
C ILE A 325 15.41 -11.82 10.31
N ARG A 326 15.86 -13.08 10.26
CA ARG A 326 16.15 -13.92 11.43
C ARG A 326 17.42 -14.73 11.20
N PHE A 327 18.05 -15.22 12.27
CA PHE A 327 19.15 -16.17 12.10
C PHE A 327 18.62 -17.59 11.81
N PRO A 328 19.42 -18.46 11.15
CA PRO A 328 18.95 -19.78 10.73
C PRO A 328 18.41 -20.68 11.85
N ARG A 329 18.93 -20.56 13.07
CA ARG A 329 18.52 -21.35 14.24
C ARG A 329 17.40 -20.72 15.05
N ASP A 330 16.99 -19.51 14.72
CA ASP A 330 15.98 -18.77 15.48
C ASP A 330 14.57 -19.22 15.08
N SER A 331 13.65 -19.14 16.03
CA SER A 331 12.22 -19.32 15.75
C SER A 331 11.71 -18.18 14.84
N ARG A 332 10.57 -18.38 14.17
CA ARG A 332 9.98 -17.34 13.31
C ARG A 332 9.60 -16.07 14.07
N THR A 333 9.25 -16.19 15.35
CA THR A 333 8.86 -15.06 16.23
C THR A 333 10.04 -14.18 16.65
N GLU A 334 11.28 -14.60 16.36
CA GLU A 334 12.51 -13.88 16.70
C GLU A 334 13.06 -13.06 15.52
N SER A 335 12.22 -12.72 14.54
CA SER A 335 12.59 -11.88 13.40
C SER A 335 12.64 -10.38 13.76
N ARG A 336 13.33 -9.59 12.93
CA ARG A 336 13.33 -8.12 12.97
C ARG A 336 13.19 -7.55 11.56
N THR A 337 12.35 -6.52 11.44
CA THR A 337 12.13 -5.81 10.18
C THR A 337 13.21 -4.75 9.95
N PHE A 338 13.74 -4.70 8.73
CA PHE A 338 14.71 -3.71 8.28
C PHE A 338 14.32 -3.18 6.90
N SER A 339 14.26 -1.86 6.74
CA SER A 339 14.11 -1.24 5.41
C SER A 339 15.34 -1.51 4.55
N ILE A 340 15.10 -1.81 3.28
CA ILE A 340 16.16 -2.03 2.30
C ILE A 340 16.74 -0.67 1.91
N ALA A 341 18.06 -0.55 2.02
CA ALA A 341 18.83 0.66 1.70
C ALA A 341 19.38 0.65 0.27
N SER A 342 19.61 -0.54 -0.31
CA SER A 342 20.10 -0.68 -1.68
C SER A 342 19.03 -0.33 -2.70
N ALA A 343 19.44 0.04 -3.91
CA ALA A 343 18.53 0.38 -5.00
C ALA A 343 18.02 -0.89 -5.72
N GLU A 344 16.86 -0.79 -6.40
CA GLU A 344 16.23 -1.95 -7.06
C GLU A 344 17.14 -2.67 -8.06
N GLN A 345 18.03 -1.94 -8.72
CA GLN A 345 18.97 -2.47 -9.70
C GLN A 345 20.27 -3.03 -9.10
N ASP A 346 20.53 -2.83 -7.81
CA ASP A 346 21.77 -3.29 -7.20
C ASP A 346 21.81 -4.83 -7.15
N PRO A 347 22.98 -5.45 -7.38
CA PRO A 347 23.14 -6.90 -7.33
C PRO A 347 23.25 -7.44 -5.90
N PHE A 348 22.97 -6.61 -4.90
CA PHE A 348 23.08 -6.91 -3.47
C PHE A 348 21.90 -6.29 -2.71
N VAL A 349 21.68 -6.77 -1.48
CA VAL A 349 20.69 -6.21 -0.55
C VAL A 349 21.44 -5.54 0.60
N GLU A 350 21.21 -4.24 0.81
CA GLU A 350 21.76 -3.53 1.96
C GLU A 350 20.66 -3.21 2.97
N ILE A 351 20.97 -3.37 4.24
CA ILE A 351 20.14 -2.85 5.34
C ILE A 351 21.00 -2.03 6.29
N VAL A 352 20.37 -1.11 7.00
CA VAL A 352 21.04 -0.27 7.99
C VAL A 352 20.33 -0.35 9.32
N THR A 353 21.10 -0.41 10.39
CA THR A 353 20.56 -0.35 11.75
C THR A 353 21.46 0.46 12.67
N ARG A 354 20.83 1.15 13.64
CA ARG A 354 21.55 1.68 14.80
C ARG A 354 21.64 0.62 15.88
N ASP A 355 22.77 0.59 16.58
CA ASP A 355 22.93 -0.17 17.79
C ASP A 355 22.03 0.41 18.88
N THR A 356 21.09 -0.40 19.32
CA THR A 356 20.15 -0.09 20.42
C THR A 356 20.32 -1.07 21.57
N GLY A 357 21.40 -1.86 21.59
CA GLY A 357 21.70 -2.83 22.64
C GLY A 357 20.82 -4.09 22.65
N SER A 358 19.94 -4.29 21.66
CA SER A 358 19.11 -5.51 21.56
C SER A 358 19.95 -6.73 21.19
N ASP A 359 19.65 -7.89 21.76
CA ASP A 359 20.42 -9.12 21.54
C ASP A 359 20.47 -9.54 20.07
N PHE A 360 19.38 -9.33 19.32
CA PHE A 360 19.36 -9.57 17.88
C PHE A 360 20.43 -8.74 17.14
N LYS A 361 20.53 -7.45 17.44
CA LYS A 361 21.50 -6.54 16.80
C LYS A 361 22.94 -6.81 17.26
N LYS A 362 23.16 -7.21 18.51
CA LYS A 362 24.49 -7.66 18.97
C LYS A 362 24.98 -8.83 18.14
N ARG A 363 24.13 -9.85 17.93
CA ARG A 363 24.44 -11.00 17.08
C ARG A 363 24.73 -10.59 15.64
N MET A 364 23.98 -9.61 15.10
CA MET A 364 24.27 -9.08 13.76
C MET A 364 25.66 -8.45 13.70
N LEU A 365 26.04 -7.64 14.70
CA LEU A 365 27.35 -6.98 14.74
C LEU A 365 28.52 -7.97 14.88
N GLU A 366 28.28 -9.17 15.40
CA GLU A 366 29.26 -10.24 15.53
C GLU A 366 29.44 -11.06 14.23
N MET A 367 28.55 -10.88 13.24
CA MET A 367 28.62 -11.59 11.97
C MET A 367 29.89 -11.26 11.18
N LYS A 368 30.37 -12.25 10.45
CA LYS A 368 31.52 -12.17 9.55
C LYS A 368 31.09 -12.40 8.10
N PRO A 369 31.85 -11.89 7.12
CA PRO A 369 31.62 -12.24 5.71
C PRO A 369 31.51 -13.76 5.52
N GLY A 370 30.44 -14.20 4.85
CA GLY A 370 30.08 -15.61 4.68
C GLY A 370 29.02 -16.13 5.67
N ASP A 371 28.75 -15.43 6.78
CA ASP A 371 27.66 -15.78 7.69
C ASP A 371 26.30 -15.52 7.03
N GLN A 372 25.30 -16.30 7.42
CA GLN A 372 23.99 -16.30 6.76
C GLN A 372 22.87 -15.86 7.69
N VAL A 373 21.90 -15.17 7.10
CA VAL A 373 20.60 -14.89 7.70
C VAL A 373 19.48 -15.34 6.76
N ILE A 374 18.30 -15.53 7.33
CA ILE A 374 17.09 -15.86 6.59
C ILE A 374 16.24 -14.60 6.51
N ALA A 375 15.95 -14.14 5.30
CA ALA A 375 15.08 -13.01 5.02
C ALA A 375 13.72 -13.46 4.45
N THR A 376 12.65 -12.74 4.75
CA THR A 376 11.37 -12.90 4.03
C THR A 376 11.45 -12.29 2.62
N ALA A 377 10.42 -12.53 1.80
CA ALA A 377 10.15 -11.65 0.67
C ALA A 377 10.03 -10.18 1.14
N ALA A 378 10.35 -9.24 0.26
CA ALA A 378 10.25 -7.82 0.55
C ALA A 378 8.78 -7.37 0.63
N GLY A 379 8.49 -6.52 1.61
CA GLY A 379 7.16 -5.99 1.86
C GLY A 379 7.20 -4.56 2.40
N GLY A 380 6.04 -3.95 2.60
CA GLY A 380 5.92 -2.55 3.05
C GLY A 380 5.11 -1.69 2.10
N LEU A 381 4.51 -0.63 2.66
CA LEU A 381 3.60 0.28 1.96
C LEU A 381 4.31 1.45 1.31
N LEU A 382 5.54 1.78 1.73
CA LEU A 382 6.32 2.89 1.18
C LEU A 382 6.99 2.43 -0.11
N ASN A 383 6.57 2.99 -1.24
CA ASN A 383 7.14 2.68 -2.55
C ASN A 383 7.03 3.85 -3.51
N ILE A 384 7.85 3.83 -4.57
CA ILE A 384 7.80 4.84 -5.64
C ILE A 384 6.49 4.64 -6.43
N PRO A 385 5.63 5.67 -6.57
CA PRO A 385 4.41 5.58 -7.38
C PRO A 385 4.71 5.25 -8.84
N GLU A 386 3.89 4.40 -9.47
CA GLU A 386 4.06 4.00 -10.87
C GLU A 386 3.87 5.15 -11.88
N LYS A 387 3.20 6.24 -11.47
CA LYS A 387 3.09 7.47 -12.27
C LYS A 387 3.64 8.62 -11.45
N THR A 388 4.66 9.25 -12.00
CA THR A 388 5.42 10.31 -11.35
C THR A 388 4.64 11.62 -11.34
N ALA A 389 4.57 12.25 -10.16
CA ALA A 389 4.13 13.62 -9.98
C ALA A 389 5.12 14.61 -10.63
N ASP A 390 4.82 15.91 -10.61
CA ASP A 390 5.72 16.90 -11.21
C ASP A 390 7.00 17.12 -10.37
N SER A 391 6.97 16.77 -9.08
CA SER A 391 8.12 16.76 -8.16
C SER A 391 7.96 15.74 -7.04
N LEU A 392 9.07 15.27 -6.47
CA LEU A 392 9.12 14.31 -5.37
C LEU A 392 9.86 14.91 -4.18
N VAL A 393 9.29 14.83 -2.99
CA VAL A 393 9.87 15.35 -1.76
C VAL A 393 10.03 14.25 -0.74
N PHE A 394 11.25 14.07 -0.27
CA PHE A 394 11.64 13.08 0.72
C PHE A 394 11.99 13.81 2.02
N LEU A 395 11.30 13.48 3.10
CA LEU A 395 11.51 14.05 4.44
C LEU A 395 11.96 12.95 5.39
N GLY A 396 13.26 12.86 5.61
CA GLY A 396 13.87 11.83 6.45
C GLY A 396 14.22 12.35 7.83
N ALA A 397 13.88 11.61 8.88
CA ALA A 397 14.34 11.87 10.24
C ALA A 397 15.15 10.67 10.76
N GLY A 398 16.42 10.90 11.07
CA GLY A 398 17.30 9.87 11.64
C GLY A 398 17.45 8.63 10.74
N ILE A 399 17.18 7.44 11.30
CA ILE A 399 17.29 6.16 10.58
C ILE A 399 16.25 6.03 9.44
N GLY A 400 15.19 6.85 9.48
CA GLY A 400 14.17 6.89 8.44
C GLY A 400 14.69 7.31 7.07
N ILE A 401 15.92 7.83 6.97
CA ILE A 401 16.57 8.06 5.67
C ILE A 401 16.77 6.76 4.86
N THR A 402 16.80 5.59 5.51
CA THR A 402 17.13 4.30 4.89
C THR A 402 16.24 3.94 3.68
N PRO A 403 14.89 3.84 3.81
CA PRO A 403 14.04 3.57 2.66
C PRO A 403 14.07 4.70 1.62
N LEU A 404 14.22 5.97 2.05
CA LEU A 404 14.28 7.11 1.13
C LEU A 404 15.56 7.07 0.28
N TYR A 405 16.67 6.63 0.86
CA TYR A 405 17.94 6.44 0.15
C TYR A 405 17.83 5.39 -0.96
N SER A 406 17.16 4.27 -0.68
CA SER A 406 16.83 3.25 -1.70
C SER A 406 16.00 3.82 -2.83
N MET A 407 14.97 4.61 -2.51
CA MET A 407 14.09 5.26 -3.49
C MET A 407 14.85 6.25 -4.37
N ILE A 408 15.63 7.15 -3.77
CA ILE A 408 16.41 8.17 -4.48
C ILE A 408 17.42 7.52 -5.43
N ARG A 409 18.20 6.53 -4.96
CA ARG A 409 19.16 5.83 -5.82
C ARG A 409 18.50 5.07 -6.97
N THR A 410 17.32 4.51 -6.74
CA THR A 410 16.52 3.85 -7.79
C THR A 410 16.04 4.85 -8.83
N LEU A 411 15.52 6.00 -8.39
CA LEU A 411 15.05 7.08 -9.27
C LEU A 411 16.19 7.69 -10.09
N LEU A 412 17.33 7.97 -9.47
CA LEU A 412 18.50 8.49 -10.19
C LEU A 412 19.03 7.50 -11.23
N ALA A 413 19.02 6.20 -10.94
CA ALA A 413 19.38 5.20 -11.93
C ALA A 413 18.37 5.07 -13.08
N ARG A 414 17.07 5.25 -12.82
CA ARG A 414 16.03 5.37 -13.87
C ARG A 414 16.33 6.58 -14.76
N ARG A 415 16.64 7.73 -14.17
CA ARG A 415 17.02 8.96 -14.90
C ARG A 415 18.27 8.74 -15.77
N ALA A 416 19.30 8.09 -15.24
CA ALA A 416 20.53 7.79 -15.97
C ALA A 416 20.28 6.88 -17.20
N ARG A 417 19.21 6.07 -17.20
CA ARG A 417 18.76 5.28 -18.35
C ARG A 417 17.87 6.05 -19.33
N GLY A 418 17.63 7.34 -19.11
CA GLY A 418 16.78 8.20 -19.94
C GLY A 418 15.29 8.13 -19.60
N GLU A 419 14.91 7.54 -18.46
CA GLU A 419 13.53 7.56 -18.00
C GLU A 419 13.17 8.97 -17.48
N ALA A 420 11.92 9.40 -17.69
CA ALA A 420 11.44 10.68 -17.20
C ALA A 420 11.21 10.63 -15.69
N VAL A 421 12.16 11.19 -14.93
CA VAL A 421 12.13 11.24 -13.46
C VAL A 421 12.02 12.70 -12.99
N PRO A 422 10.97 13.05 -12.23
CA PRO A 422 10.77 14.42 -11.72
C PRO A 422 11.91 14.88 -10.84
N ASP A 423 12.00 16.19 -10.61
CA ASP A 423 12.94 16.74 -9.65
C ASP A 423 12.69 16.18 -8.25
N ILE A 424 13.79 15.86 -7.57
CA ILE A 424 13.80 15.20 -6.27
C ILE A 424 14.37 16.19 -5.25
N LEU A 425 13.61 16.50 -4.21
CA LEU A 425 14.11 17.20 -3.04
C LEU A 425 14.19 16.22 -1.86
N LEU A 426 15.34 16.11 -1.22
CA LEU A 426 15.50 15.43 0.05
C LEU A 426 15.83 16.46 1.13
N ILE A 427 15.01 16.52 2.18
CA ILE A 427 15.36 17.16 3.44
C ILE A 427 15.61 16.09 4.49
N SER A 428 16.82 16.04 5.03
CA SER A 428 17.20 15.03 6.04
C SER A 428 17.56 15.70 7.36
N SER A 429 16.84 15.34 8.41
CA SER A 429 16.99 15.89 9.76
C SER A 429 17.69 14.90 10.68
N ASN A 430 18.75 15.36 11.34
CA ASN A 430 19.44 14.63 12.40
C ASN A 430 19.67 15.49 13.64
N ARG A 431 19.97 14.84 14.77
CA ARG A 431 20.32 15.57 15.99
C ARG A 431 21.73 16.13 15.91
N ASN A 432 22.69 15.25 15.60
CA ASN A 432 24.11 15.58 15.59
C ASN A 432 24.74 15.15 14.26
N TYR A 433 25.78 15.86 13.83
CA TYR A 433 26.49 15.60 12.57
C TYR A 433 27.10 14.19 12.49
N ASP A 434 27.60 13.65 13.60
CA ASP A 434 28.20 12.32 13.67
C ASP A 434 27.19 11.16 13.51
N SER A 435 25.90 11.44 13.66
CA SER A 435 24.79 10.51 13.46
C SER A 435 24.18 10.59 12.05
N PHE A 436 24.72 11.45 11.18
CA PHE A 436 24.17 11.74 9.86
C PHE A 436 24.46 10.60 8.89
N LEU A 437 23.47 9.75 8.68
CA LEU A 437 23.58 8.59 7.81
C LEU A 437 23.54 9.01 6.32
N PHE A 438 24.48 8.47 5.53
CA PHE A 438 24.66 8.72 4.09
C PHE A 438 24.94 10.18 3.70
N HIS A 439 25.35 11.05 4.62
CA HIS A 439 25.53 12.47 4.35
C HIS A 439 26.48 12.74 3.18
N ARG A 440 27.65 12.07 3.16
CA ARG A 440 28.65 12.24 2.09
C ARG A 440 28.16 11.67 0.77
N GLU A 441 27.54 10.50 0.80
CA GLU A 441 26.96 9.86 -0.39
C GLU A 441 25.86 10.74 -1.01
N LEU A 442 25.00 11.33 -0.18
CA LEU A 442 23.93 12.24 -0.63
C LEU A 442 24.46 13.56 -1.17
N LEU A 443 25.52 14.13 -0.57
CA LEU A 443 26.23 15.31 -1.10
C LEU A 443 26.88 15.02 -2.46
N HIS A 444 27.36 13.80 -2.68
CA HIS A 444 27.88 13.41 -3.98
C HIS A 444 26.76 13.24 -5.00
N LEU A 445 25.68 12.56 -4.62
CA LEU A 445 24.52 12.37 -5.49
C LEU A 445 23.85 13.69 -5.86
N SER A 446 23.85 14.71 -5.00
CA SER A 446 23.24 16.03 -5.29
C SER A 446 23.96 16.83 -6.39
N GLN A 447 25.07 16.30 -6.94
CA GLN A 447 25.68 16.80 -8.16
C GLN A 447 24.90 16.37 -9.42
N GLU A 448 24.05 15.34 -9.32
CA GLU A 448 23.19 14.89 -10.41
C GLU A 448 22.07 15.91 -10.71
N PRO A 449 21.84 16.28 -11.98
CA PRO A 449 20.79 17.22 -12.34
C PRO A 449 19.42 16.75 -11.86
N GLY A 450 18.65 17.65 -11.23
CA GLY A 450 17.30 17.38 -10.73
C GLY A 450 17.25 16.58 -9.42
N PHE A 451 18.34 16.54 -8.65
CA PHE A 451 18.32 16.10 -7.25
C PHE A 451 18.91 17.17 -6.33
N PHE A 452 18.11 17.57 -5.35
CA PHE A 452 18.43 18.60 -4.37
C PHE A 452 18.46 17.96 -2.99
N TYR A 453 19.55 18.16 -2.26
CA TYR A 453 19.74 17.62 -0.92
C TYR A 453 19.94 18.75 0.08
N VAL A 454 19.10 18.80 1.10
CA VAL A 454 19.11 19.81 2.16
C VAL A 454 19.25 19.11 3.52
N PRO A 455 20.44 19.11 4.12
CA PRO A 455 20.62 18.57 5.46
C PRO A 455 20.22 19.61 6.52
N THR A 456 19.63 19.15 7.63
CA THR A 456 19.36 20.00 8.81
C THR A 456 19.75 19.30 10.11
N LEU A 457 20.24 20.09 11.07
CA LEU A 457 20.64 19.64 12.40
C LEU A 457 19.80 20.33 13.49
N THR A 458 19.39 19.57 14.49
CA THR A 458 18.58 20.06 15.62
C THR A 458 19.37 20.22 16.93
N GLY A 459 20.57 19.65 17.00
CA GLY A 459 21.46 19.69 18.16
C GLY A 459 22.74 20.47 17.86
N ASP A 460 23.88 19.89 18.23
CA ASP A 460 25.18 20.55 18.10
C ASP A 460 25.58 20.71 16.63
N LEU A 461 25.99 21.93 16.28
CA LEU A 461 26.41 22.29 14.94
C LEU A 461 27.94 22.21 14.81
N PRO A 462 28.48 21.60 13.73
CA PRO A 462 29.87 21.79 13.34
C PRO A 462 30.20 23.28 13.15
N GLY A 463 31.45 23.67 13.40
CA GLY A 463 31.88 25.06 13.32
C GLY A 463 31.81 25.68 11.92
N ASP A 464 31.77 24.84 10.89
CA ASP A 464 31.66 25.17 9.47
C ASP A 464 30.25 24.91 8.89
N TRP A 465 29.25 24.65 9.73
CA TRP A 465 27.89 24.38 9.28
C TRP A 465 27.25 25.63 8.64
N ASN A 466 26.96 25.54 7.34
CA ASN A 466 26.36 26.60 6.54
C ASN A 466 25.01 26.19 5.92
N GLU A 467 24.42 25.10 6.40
CA GLU A 467 23.17 24.52 5.93
C GLU A 467 22.00 24.89 6.86
N GLU A 468 20.82 24.31 6.60
CA GLU A 468 19.63 24.53 7.44
C GLU A 468 19.84 24.08 8.90
N VAL A 469 19.14 24.76 9.82
CA VAL A 469 19.20 24.49 11.26
C VAL A 469 17.80 24.38 11.83
N GLY A 470 17.60 23.38 12.67
CA GLY A 470 16.35 23.13 13.39
C GLY A 470 15.48 22.05 12.76
N ARG A 471 14.26 21.92 13.30
CA ARG A 471 13.25 20.99 12.77
C ARG A 471 12.77 21.48 11.41
N ILE A 472 12.26 20.55 10.59
CA ILE A 472 11.67 20.88 9.29
C ILE A 472 10.37 21.66 9.55
N THR A 473 10.30 22.91 9.09
CA THR A 473 9.12 23.80 9.24
C THR A 473 8.51 24.17 7.89
N PRO A 474 7.29 24.74 7.86
CA PRO A 474 6.70 25.28 6.63
C PRO A 474 7.59 26.30 5.92
N GLU A 475 8.27 27.17 6.68
CA GLU A 475 9.16 28.20 6.15
C GLU A 475 10.39 27.58 5.49
N MET A 476 10.98 26.55 6.11
CA MET A 476 12.09 25.80 5.54
C MET A 476 11.68 25.15 4.21
N LEU A 477 10.53 24.48 4.17
CA LEU A 477 10.03 23.88 2.93
C LEU A 477 9.80 24.91 1.82
N ARG A 478 9.21 26.07 2.15
CA ARG A 478 8.98 27.17 1.19
C ARG A 478 10.27 27.81 0.66
N ARG A 479 11.39 27.75 1.39
CA ARG A 479 12.70 28.23 0.89
C ARG A 479 13.24 27.34 -0.23
N HIS A 480 12.97 26.04 -0.17
CA HIS A 480 13.53 25.04 -1.07
C HIS A 480 12.54 24.54 -2.13
N MET A 481 11.29 25.03 -2.12
CA MET A 481 10.23 24.60 -3.03
C MET A 481 9.36 25.75 -3.53
N LEU A 482 9.15 25.78 -4.85
CA LEU A 482 8.28 26.77 -5.50
C LEU A 482 6.80 26.39 -5.47
N GLU A 483 6.47 25.11 -5.70
CA GLU A 483 5.09 24.62 -5.83
C GLU A 483 4.86 23.37 -4.95
N PRO A 484 4.84 23.54 -3.61
CA PRO A 484 4.74 22.41 -2.67
C PRO A 484 3.46 21.57 -2.86
N GLU A 485 2.35 22.18 -3.27
CA GLU A 485 1.06 21.50 -3.53
C GLU A 485 1.09 20.49 -4.69
N LYS A 486 2.08 20.57 -5.58
CA LYS A 486 2.21 19.66 -6.73
C LYS A 486 3.06 18.42 -6.44
N ALA A 487 3.78 18.41 -5.32
CA ALA A 487 4.70 17.34 -4.97
C ALA A 487 3.99 16.09 -4.41
N GLU A 488 4.69 14.97 -4.46
CA GLU A 488 4.42 13.78 -3.62
C GLU A 488 5.45 13.74 -2.49
N TYR A 489 4.99 13.52 -1.27
CA TYR A 489 5.78 13.58 -0.05
C TYR A 489 6.00 12.18 0.53
N PHE A 490 7.24 11.83 0.83
CA PHE A 490 7.64 10.57 1.46
C PHE A 490 8.30 10.86 2.81
N LEU A 491 7.64 10.47 3.89
CA LEU A 491 8.08 10.75 5.26
C LEU A 491 8.54 9.45 5.89
N ALA A 492 9.73 9.46 6.47
CA ALA A 492 10.23 8.28 7.17
C ALA A 492 11.05 8.68 8.39
N GLY A 493 10.75 8.06 9.53
CA GLY A 493 11.44 8.31 10.79
C GLY A 493 10.70 7.78 12.03
N PRO A 494 11.13 8.16 13.24
CA PRO A 494 10.41 7.86 14.47
C PRO A 494 8.96 8.36 14.44
N PRO A 495 7.98 7.68 15.09
CA PRO A 495 6.56 8.05 15.02
C PRO A 495 6.27 9.52 15.33
N VAL A 496 6.88 10.07 16.37
CA VAL A 496 6.71 11.48 16.76
C VAL A 496 7.21 12.42 15.65
N ALA A 497 8.37 12.12 15.05
CA ALA A 497 8.92 12.93 13.97
C ALA A 497 8.06 12.83 12.69
N VAL A 498 7.56 11.63 12.35
CA VAL A 498 6.66 11.44 11.20
C VAL A 498 5.35 12.20 11.41
N GLN A 499 4.81 12.19 12.62
CA GLN A 499 3.59 12.94 12.95
C GLN A 499 3.83 14.45 12.88
N ASP A 500 4.92 14.96 13.45
CA ASP A 500 5.29 16.39 13.36
C ASP A 500 5.45 16.86 11.90
N LEU A 501 6.07 16.03 11.05
CA LEU A 501 6.18 16.30 9.61
C LEU A 501 4.83 16.28 8.90
N ARG A 502 3.96 15.32 9.27
CA ARG A 502 2.59 15.24 8.72
C ARG A 502 1.79 16.49 9.08
N ASP A 503 1.84 16.93 10.33
CA ASP A 503 1.15 18.13 10.82
C ASP A 503 1.69 19.39 10.15
N THR A 504 3.01 19.46 9.93
CA THR A 504 3.66 20.52 9.16
C THR A 504 3.09 20.61 7.73
N LEU A 505 3.00 19.48 7.02
CA LEU A 505 2.44 19.44 5.66
C LEU A 505 0.95 19.79 5.62
N LEU A 506 0.17 19.30 6.59
CA LEU A 506 -1.25 19.64 6.71
C LEU A 506 -1.46 21.14 6.94
N SER A 507 -0.62 21.77 7.78
CA SER A 507 -0.66 23.22 8.01
C SER A 507 -0.35 24.04 6.74
N MET A 508 0.38 23.46 5.79
CA MET A 508 0.68 24.06 4.48
C MET A 508 -0.45 23.85 3.46
N GLY A 509 -1.51 23.13 3.82
CA GLY A 509 -2.60 22.76 2.91
C GLY A 509 -2.29 21.58 2.00
N ILE A 510 -1.24 20.81 2.29
CA ILE A 510 -0.91 19.59 1.55
C ILE A 510 -1.91 18.50 1.92
N VAL A 511 -2.46 17.85 0.90
CA VAL A 511 -3.52 16.84 1.06
C VAL A 511 -2.93 15.48 1.42
N SER A 512 -3.59 14.76 2.34
CA SER A 512 -3.06 13.53 2.96
C SER A 512 -2.69 12.41 1.99
N GLY A 513 -3.39 12.26 0.86
CA GLY A 513 -3.07 11.21 -0.11
C GLY A 513 -1.93 11.54 -1.07
N ARG A 514 -1.28 12.71 -0.92
CA ARG A 514 0.06 13.00 -1.46
C ARG A 514 1.17 12.71 -0.45
N VAL A 515 0.82 12.19 0.74
CA VAL A 515 1.73 11.98 1.87
C VAL A 515 1.83 10.49 2.14
N HIS A 516 2.99 9.91 1.86
CA HIS A 516 3.31 8.51 2.08
C HIS A 516 4.25 8.41 3.28
N THR A 517 3.94 7.55 4.25
CA THR A 517 4.67 7.55 5.52
C THR A 517 5.14 6.16 5.94
N GLU A 518 6.32 6.08 6.55
CA GLU A 518 6.81 4.89 7.24
C GLU A 518 7.37 5.26 8.63
N GLU A 519 6.93 4.53 9.66
CA GLU A 519 7.23 4.81 11.05
C GLU A 519 8.17 3.75 11.64
N PHE A 520 9.25 4.21 12.27
CA PHE A 520 10.30 3.37 12.85
C PHE A 520 10.17 3.31 14.37
N TYR A 521 9.50 2.29 14.87
CA TYR A 521 9.31 2.06 16.31
C TYR A 521 10.61 1.65 16.99
N GLY A 522 10.80 2.08 18.25
CA GLY A 522 12.00 1.76 19.04
C GLY A 522 13.19 2.70 18.83
N TYR A 523 13.01 3.81 18.11
CA TYR A 523 13.96 4.91 17.98
C TYR A 523 13.31 6.17 18.54
N THR A 524 14.01 6.91 19.42
CA THR A 524 13.54 8.17 20.03
C THR A 524 14.38 9.35 19.62
#